data_AF-A0A7C8AKW5-F1
#
_entry.id   AF-A0A7C8AKW5-F1
#
_cell.length_a   1.000
_cell.length_b   1.000
_cell.length_c   1.000
_cell.angle_alpha   90.00
_cell.angle_beta   90.00
_cell.angle_gamma   90.00
#
_symmetry.space_group_name_H-M   'P 1'
#
loop_
_entity.id
_entity.type
_entity.pdbx_description
1 polymer ?
#
loop_
_entity_poly.entity_id
_entity_poly.type
_entity_poly.pdbx_seq_one_letter_code
_entity_poly.pdbx_strand_id
1 'polypeptide(L)'
;MWGRKSKGTLRAKEFVLEDAEGNERAAIRVDAAHNTRLEFKDEQGNVGLFIGLTAAGTPRVWLSYAGGKGSIQLEANNRLSTAGLIIAGTTGKAQVLLGVARNGLPAIALLDPEGNVVFPHDVNGKNGAANSSPGIDWDQLLSK
;
A
#
# COMPACT_ATOMS: atom_id res chain seq x y z
N MET A 1 47.44 -19.86 5.28
CA MET A 1 46.22 -20.25 6.04
C MET A 1 45.59 -18.97 6.59
N TRP A 2 44.53 -18.47 5.93
CA TRP A 2 43.11 -18.44 6.37
C TRP A 2 42.77 -17.33 7.39
N GLY A 3 41.95 -16.37 6.94
CA GLY A 3 41.11 -15.51 7.79
C GLY A 3 39.65 -15.67 7.35
N ARG A 4 38.88 -16.46 8.09
CA ARG A 4 37.47 -16.76 7.84
C ARG A 4 36.64 -15.52 8.23
N LYS A 5 36.03 -14.82 7.27
CA LYS A 5 35.04 -13.77 7.56
C LYS A 5 33.87 -14.41 8.31
N SER A 6 33.63 -14.00 9.56
CA SER A 6 32.48 -14.45 10.33
C SER A 6 31.20 -13.88 9.70
N LYS A 7 30.28 -14.76 9.29
CA LYS A 7 28.88 -14.41 9.04
C LYS A 7 28.18 -14.36 10.39
N GLY A 8 27.97 -13.18 10.94
CA GLY A 8 27.10 -13.00 12.10
C GLY A 8 25.66 -12.83 11.64
N THR A 9 24.73 -13.63 12.18
CA THR A 9 23.29 -13.40 12.01
C THR A 9 22.75 -12.85 13.32
N LEU A 10 22.09 -11.70 13.28
CA LEU A 10 21.32 -11.19 14.41
C LEU A 10 19.88 -11.71 14.29
N ARG A 11 19.39 -12.40 15.34
CA ARG A 11 18.00 -12.88 15.42
C ARG A 11 17.31 -12.13 16.54
N ALA A 12 16.29 -11.36 16.19
CA ALA A 12 15.44 -10.66 17.13
C ALA A 12 13.99 -10.80 16.70
N LYS A 13 13.06 -10.63 17.64
CA LYS A 13 11.62 -10.55 17.33
C LYS A 13 11.26 -9.18 16.76
N GLU A 14 11.99 -8.16 17.17
CA GLU A 14 11.73 -6.76 16.84
C GLU A 14 13.01 -5.94 16.96
N PHE A 15 13.10 -4.89 16.14
CA PHE A 15 14.04 -3.78 16.33
C PHE A 15 13.23 -2.49 16.46
N VAL A 16 13.51 -1.70 17.48
CA VAL A 16 12.84 -0.42 17.75
C VAL A 16 13.91 0.66 17.78
N LEU A 17 13.66 1.76 17.05
CA LEU A 17 14.41 3.00 17.15
C LEU A 17 13.57 3.97 17.99
N GLU A 18 14.13 4.43 19.09
CA GLU A 18 13.53 5.44 19.98
C GLU A 18 14.29 6.76 19.84
N ASP A 19 13.62 7.89 20.08
CA ASP A 19 14.26 9.19 20.26
C ASP A 19 14.80 9.39 21.69
N ALA A 20 15.33 10.58 21.98
CA ALA A 20 15.92 10.89 23.28
C ALA A 20 14.89 10.89 24.43
N GLU A 21 13.62 11.09 24.10
CA GLU A 21 12.49 11.09 25.01
C GLU A 21 11.89 9.68 25.20
N GLY A 22 12.41 8.67 24.49
CA GLY A 22 11.94 7.28 24.54
C GLY A 22 10.73 6.99 23.64
N ASN A 23 10.37 7.92 22.74
CA ASN A 23 9.31 7.69 21.78
C ASN A 23 9.83 6.87 20.60
N GLU A 24 9.09 5.85 20.20
CA GLU A 24 9.40 5.09 19.01
C GLU A 24 9.29 5.95 17.73
N ARG A 25 10.38 5.98 16.95
CA ARG A 25 10.46 6.62 15.63
C ARG A 25 10.49 5.66 14.47
N ALA A 26 10.95 4.43 14.67
CA ALA A 26 10.86 3.38 13.66
C ALA A 26 10.88 2.00 14.28
N ALA A 27 10.35 1.00 13.57
CA ALA A 27 10.49 -0.39 13.99
C ALA A 27 10.46 -1.38 12.84
N ILE A 28 11.22 -2.47 13.00
CA ILE A 28 11.13 -3.69 12.19
C ILE A 28 10.48 -4.76 13.06
N ARG A 29 9.28 -5.22 12.69
CA ARG A 29 8.52 -6.20 13.49
C ARG A 29 7.56 -7.04 12.65
N VAL A 30 7.01 -8.08 13.28
CA VAL A 30 5.79 -8.75 12.80
C VAL A 30 4.63 -8.26 13.65
N ASP A 31 3.56 -7.75 13.02
CA ASP A 31 2.40 -7.25 13.74
C ASP A 31 1.41 -8.36 14.15
N ALA A 32 0.35 -7.99 14.87
CA ALA A 32 -0.69 -8.91 15.30
C ALA A 32 -1.49 -9.55 14.14
N ALA A 33 -1.44 -8.95 12.95
CA ALA A 33 -2.03 -9.48 11.74
C ALA A 33 -1.03 -10.29 10.89
N HIS A 34 0.15 -10.62 11.44
CA HIS A 34 1.22 -11.36 10.78
C HIS A 34 1.84 -10.66 9.56
N ASN A 35 1.72 -9.34 9.48
CA ASN A 35 2.44 -8.57 8.46
C ASN A 35 3.88 -8.34 8.93
N THR A 36 4.85 -8.55 8.05
CA THR A 36 6.23 -8.13 8.30
C THR A 36 6.36 -6.68 7.88
N ARG A 37 6.83 -5.80 8.77
CA ARG A 37 6.83 -4.36 8.51
C ARG A 37 8.07 -3.64 9.03
N LEU A 38 8.52 -2.69 8.23
CA LEU A 38 9.34 -1.56 8.61
C LEU A 38 8.46 -0.31 8.61
N GLU A 39 8.32 0.34 9.76
CA GLU A 39 7.51 1.55 9.91
C GLU A 39 8.37 2.71 10.39
N PHE A 40 8.04 3.92 9.94
CA PHE A 40 8.57 5.17 10.48
C PHE A 40 7.41 6.04 10.95
N LYS A 41 7.59 6.66 12.13
CA LYS A 41 6.56 7.43 12.82
C LYS A 41 6.92 8.92 12.84
N ASP A 42 5.90 9.77 12.76
CA ASP A 42 6.02 11.21 12.99
C ASP A 42 6.18 11.53 14.49
N GLU A 43 6.32 12.82 14.80
CA GLU A 43 6.47 13.31 16.18
C GLU A 43 5.33 12.87 17.10
N GLN A 44 4.12 12.76 16.57
CA GLN A 44 2.90 12.36 17.27
C GLN A 44 2.71 10.84 17.34
N GLY A 45 3.64 10.06 16.77
CA GLY A 45 3.60 8.60 16.76
C GLY A 45 2.77 7.99 15.63
N ASN A 46 2.26 8.79 14.69
CA ASN A 46 1.53 8.27 13.53
C ASN A 46 2.50 7.68 12.50
N VAL A 47 2.13 6.58 11.87
CA VAL A 47 2.95 5.96 10.83
C VAL A 47 2.94 6.83 9.56
N GLY A 48 4.09 7.43 9.23
CA GLY A 48 4.32 8.23 8.03
C GLY A 48 4.81 7.41 6.84
N LEU A 49 5.55 6.33 7.09
CA LEU A 49 6.02 5.40 6.07
C LEU A 49 5.90 3.96 6.59
N PHE A 50 5.40 3.07 5.73
CA PHE A 50 5.40 1.63 5.92
C PHE A 50 6.01 0.96 4.68
N ILE A 51 6.84 -0.05 4.91
CA ILE A 51 7.36 -0.97 3.89
C ILE A 51 7.24 -2.38 4.46
N GLY A 52 6.60 -3.29 3.73
CA GLY A 52 6.38 -4.61 4.30
C GLY A 52 5.72 -5.61 3.39
N LEU A 53 5.39 -6.75 3.99
CA LEU A 53 4.63 -7.84 3.39
C LEU A 53 3.37 -8.04 4.22
N THR A 54 2.23 -8.22 3.56
CA THR A 54 1.05 -8.73 4.24
C THR A 54 1.27 -10.17 4.70
N ALA A 55 0.40 -10.68 5.58
CA ALA A 55 0.38 -12.11 5.91
C ALA A 55 0.23 -13.03 4.68
N ALA A 56 -0.42 -12.55 3.61
CA ALA A 56 -0.54 -13.26 2.34
C ALA A 56 0.71 -13.15 1.45
N GLY A 57 1.76 -12.47 1.91
CA GLY A 57 3.01 -12.25 1.18
C GLY A 57 2.94 -11.14 0.14
N THR A 58 1.93 -10.27 0.18
CA THR A 58 1.80 -9.13 -0.74
C THR A 58 2.76 -8.02 -0.32
N PRO A 59 3.81 -7.69 -1.11
CA PRO A 59 4.66 -6.53 -0.85
C PRO A 59 3.90 -5.21 -1.01
N ARG A 60 4.14 -4.31 -0.06
CA ARG A 60 3.52 -3.00 0.03
C ARG A 60 4.49 -1.91 0.46
N VAL A 61 4.32 -0.71 -0.11
CA VAL A 61 4.91 0.54 0.38
C VAL A 61 3.77 1.53 0.58
N TRP A 62 3.73 2.22 1.70
CA TRP A 62 2.68 3.19 2.03
C TRP A 62 3.33 4.44 2.63
N LEU A 63 3.07 5.61 2.02
CA LEU A 63 3.35 6.94 2.57
C LEU A 63 2.05 7.58 3.06
N SER A 64 2.01 8.03 4.31
CA SER A 64 0.83 8.67 4.90
C SER A 64 1.01 10.18 4.99
N TYR A 65 -0.07 10.92 4.83
CA TYR A 65 -0.11 12.37 5.04
C TYR A 65 -1.46 12.80 5.65
N ALA A 66 -1.61 14.09 5.97
CA ALA A 66 -2.84 14.64 6.56
C ALA A 66 -3.33 13.85 7.80
N GLY A 67 -2.41 13.57 8.73
CA GLY A 67 -2.72 12.82 9.96
C GLY A 67 -3.15 11.38 9.71
N GLY A 68 -2.59 10.74 8.68
CA GLY A 68 -2.88 9.34 8.34
C GLY A 68 -4.12 9.13 7.47
N LYS A 69 -4.86 10.19 7.15
CA LYS A 69 -6.03 10.09 6.25
C LYS A 69 -5.62 10.05 4.78
N GLY A 70 -4.64 10.85 4.39
CA GLY A 70 -4.09 10.81 3.03
C GLY A 70 -3.06 9.71 2.89
N SER A 71 -2.97 9.09 1.70
CA SER A 71 -1.90 8.13 1.44
C SER A 71 -1.47 8.01 -0.02
N ILE A 72 -0.25 7.50 -0.22
CA ILE A 72 0.26 6.96 -1.48
C ILE A 72 0.69 5.53 -1.21
N GLN A 73 0.12 4.56 -1.92
CA GLN A 73 0.33 3.14 -1.68
C GLN A 73 0.78 2.46 -2.96
N LEU A 74 1.79 1.60 -2.85
CA LEU A 74 2.24 0.70 -3.91
C LEU A 74 2.02 -0.73 -3.44
N GLU A 75 1.48 -1.57 -4.31
CA GLU A 75 1.22 -2.99 -4.06
C GLU A 75 1.62 -3.82 -5.28
N ALA A 76 2.23 -4.99 -5.04
CA ALA A 76 2.32 -6.06 -6.04
C ALA A 76 1.72 -7.34 -5.45
N ASN A 77 0.60 -7.78 -6.02
CA ASN A 77 -0.19 -8.88 -5.50
C ASN A 77 -0.06 -10.12 -6.39
N ASN A 78 0.83 -11.03 -6.01
CA ASN A 78 1.03 -12.27 -6.74
C ASN A 78 -0.23 -13.16 -6.77
N ARG A 79 -1.03 -13.16 -5.69
CA ARG A 79 -2.24 -13.99 -5.58
C ARG A 79 -3.31 -13.56 -6.58
N LEU A 80 -3.49 -12.25 -6.74
CA LEU A 80 -4.45 -11.69 -7.68
C LEU A 80 -3.84 -11.46 -9.07
N SER A 81 -2.52 -11.61 -9.21
CA SER A 81 -1.77 -11.24 -10.42
C SER A 81 -2.00 -9.78 -10.81
N THR A 82 -2.00 -8.90 -9.82
CA THR A 82 -2.19 -7.45 -10.00
C THR A 82 -1.02 -6.68 -9.43
N ALA A 83 -0.85 -5.43 -9.88
CA ALA A 83 0.01 -4.45 -9.26
C ALA A 83 -0.67 -3.08 -9.31
N GLY A 84 -0.44 -2.24 -8.31
CA GLY A 84 -1.17 -0.99 -8.18
C GLY A 84 -0.41 0.11 -7.45
N LEU A 85 -0.70 1.35 -7.87
CA LEU A 85 -0.47 2.60 -7.19
C LEU A 85 -1.84 3.18 -6.82
N ILE A 86 -2.04 3.50 -5.55
CA ILE A 86 -3.25 4.12 -5.03
C ILE A 86 -2.85 5.44 -4.39
N ILE A 87 -3.50 6.54 -4.79
CA ILE A 87 -3.39 7.82 -4.08
C ILE A 87 -4.74 8.11 -3.45
N ALA A 88 -4.77 8.19 -2.13
CA ALA A 88 -5.97 8.52 -1.36
C ALA A 88 -5.87 9.95 -0.84
N GLY A 89 -6.94 10.72 -1.05
CA GLY A 89 -7.06 12.10 -0.60
C GLY A 89 -7.14 12.24 0.91
N THR A 90 -7.25 13.48 1.41
CA THR A 90 -7.29 13.80 2.85
C THR A 90 -8.52 13.26 3.59
N THR A 91 -9.49 12.68 2.87
CA THR A 91 -10.66 12.00 3.42
C THR A 91 -10.46 10.48 3.58
N GLY A 92 -9.32 9.93 3.13
CA GLY A 92 -9.06 8.50 3.11
C GLY A 92 -9.61 7.75 1.89
N LYS A 93 -10.30 8.44 0.99
CA LYS A 93 -10.83 7.85 -0.24
C LYS A 93 -9.80 7.89 -1.35
N ALA A 94 -9.73 6.81 -2.13
CA ALA A 94 -8.91 6.77 -3.35
C ALA A 94 -9.36 7.86 -4.33
N GLN A 95 -8.40 8.59 -4.88
CA GLN A 95 -8.59 9.63 -5.89
C GLN A 95 -7.83 9.30 -7.18
N VAL A 96 -6.78 8.47 -7.08
CA VAL A 96 -6.07 7.92 -8.24
C VAL A 96 -5.82 6.43 -8.01
N LEU A 97 -6.09 5.64 -9.04
CA LEU A 97 -5.69 4.25 -9.15
C LEU A 97 -4.89 4.10 -10.45
N LEU A 98 -3.73 3.48 -10.39
CA LEU A 98 -2.94 3.12 -11.57
C LEU A 98 -2.42 1.71 -11.35
N GLY A 99 -2.56 0.82 -12.32
CA GLY A 99 -2.12 -0.55 -12.10
C GLY A 99 -2.17 -1.43 -13.32
N VAL A 100 -1.93 -2.71 -13.07
CA VAL A 100 -2.07 -3.79 -14.03
C VAL A 100 -3.10 -4.76 -13.46
N ALA A 101 -4.14 -5.02 -14.23
CA ALA A 101 -5.19 -5.96 -13.89
C ALA A 101 -4.72 -7.42 -14.08
N ARG A 102 -5.50 -8.37 -13.56
CA ARG A 102 -5.19 -9.81 -13.61
C ARG A 102 -4.96 -10.36 -15.02
N ASN A 103 -5.60 -9.77 -16.03
CA ASN A 103 -5.43 -10.12 -17.44
C ASN A 103 -4.20 -9.47 -18.09
N GLY A 104 -3.38 -8.74 -17.33
CA GLY A 104 -2.19 -8.06 -17.79
C GLY A 104 -2.43 -6.69 -18.42
N LEU A 105 -3.67 -6.22 -18.51
CA LEU A 105 -3.97 -4.91 -19.09
C LEU A 105 -3.65 -3.79 -18.09
N PRO A 106 -2.99 -2.70 -18.53
CA PRO A 106 -2.83 -1.51 -17.73
C PRO A 106 -4.16 -0.81 -17.53
N ALA A 107 -4.35 -0.21 -16.36
CA ALA A 107 -5.56 0.46 -15.95
C ALA A 107 -5.22 1.74 -15.19
N ILE A 108 -5.95 2.82 -15.45
CA ILE A 108 -5.90 4.06 -14.66
C ILE A 108 -7.31 4.54 -14.38
N ALA A 109 -7.59 4.95 -13.14
CA ALA A 109 -8.82 5.62 -12.77
C ALA A 109 -8.53 6.88 -11.93
N LEU A 110 -9.33 7.92 -12.17
CA LEU A 110 -9.39 9.12 -11.35
C LEU A 110 -10.77 9.16 -10.70
N LEU A 111 -10.82 9.53 -9.42
CA LEU A 111 -12.04 9.55 -8.64
C LEU A 111 -12.23 10.93 -7.98
N ASP A 112 -13.48 11.32 -7.80
CA ASP A 112 -13.86 12.53 -7.06
C ASP A 112 -13.60 12.35 -5.54
N PRO A 113 -13.73 13.42 -4.73
CA PRO A 113 -13.55 13.34 -3.28
C PRO A 113 -14.49 12.36 -2.57
N GLU A 114 -15.61 11.99 -3.20
CA GLU A 114 -16.59 11.02 -2.73
C GLU A 114 -16.23 9.58 -3.10
N GLY A 115 -15.25 9.38 -3.98
CA GLY A 115 -14.78 8.08 -4.46
C GLY A 115 -15.53 7.59 -5.71
N ASN A 116 -16.25 8.46 -6.42
CA ASN A 116 -16.88 8.12 -7.69
C ASN A 116 -15.88 8.29 -8.83
N VAL A 117 -15.90 7.37 -9.80
CA VAL A 117 -15.03 7.41 -10.97
C VAL A 117 -15.38 8.61 -11.85
N VAL A 118 -14.40 9.48 -12.12
CA VAL A 118 -14.49 10.57 -13.10
C VAL A 118 -13.66 10.29 -14.35
N PHE A 119 -12.68 9.37 -14.26
CA PHE A 119 -11.94 8.82 -15.39
C PHE A 119 -11.62 7.34 -15.15
N PRO A 120 -11.69 6.45 -16.16
CA PRO A 120 -12.21 6.71 -17.49
C PRO A 120 -13.68 7.12 -17.40
N HIS A 121 -14.04 8.20 -18.11
CA HIS A 121 -15.43 8.58 -18.24
C HIS A 121 -16.06 7.58 -19.20
N ASP A 122 -17.06 6.83 -18.74
CA ASP A 122 -17.79 5.92 -19.63
C ASP A 122 -18.40 6.75 -20.77
N VAL A 123 -17.95 6.51 -22.01
CA VAL A 123 -18.36 7.33 -23.18
C VAL A 123 -19.83 7.05 -23.56
N ASN A 124 -20.49 6.09 -22.91
CA ASN A 124 -21.83 5.66 -23.27
C ASN A 124 -22.97 6.08 -22.32
N GLY A 125 -22.73 7.01 -21.40
CA GLY A 125 -23.81 7.81 -20.78
C GLY A 125 -24.92 7.00 -20.09
N LYS A 126 -24.65 5.77 -19.66
CA LYS A 126 -25.54 5.03 -18.77
C LYS A 126 -24.88 4.98 -17.41
N ASN A 127 -25.60 5.42 -16.38
CA ASN A 127 -25.39 5.02 -14.99
C ASN A 127 -25.66 3.51 -14.85
N GLY A 128 -24.94 2.69 -15.61
CA GLY A 128 -24.85 1.25 -15.45
C GLY A 128 -23.61 0.97 -14.61
N ALA A 129 -23.69 -0.06 -13.77
CA ALA A 129 -22.62 -0.52 -12.91
C ALA A 129 -21.23 -0.35 -13.55
N ALA A 130 -20.27 0.13 -12.76
CA ALA A 130 -18.87 0.37 -13.12
C ALA A 130 -18.09 -0.90 -13.57
N ASN A 131 -18.78 -1.94 -14.03
CA ASN A 131 -18.31 -3.32 -14.09
C ASN A 131 -18.12 -3.86 -15.51
N SER A 132 -18.21 -3.05 -16.56
CA SER A 132 -18.01 -3.58 -17.91
C SER A 132 -17.45 -2.58 -18.92
N SER A 133 -16.35 -1.91 -18.57
CA SER A 133 -15.37 -1.61 -19.62
C SER A 133 -14.77 -2.95 -20.06
N PRO A 134 -14.77 -3.29 -21.37
CA PRO A 134 -14.25 -4.56 -21.84
C PRO A 134 -12.76 -4.67 -21.47
N GLY A 135 -12.48 -5.50 -20.47
CA GLY A 135 -11.12 -5.84 -20.03
C GLY A 135 -10.68 -5.28 -18.67
N ILE A 136 -11.47 -4.45 -17.97
CA ILE A 136 -11.09 -3.99 -16.61
C ILE A 136 -12.29 -4.12 -15.68
N ASP A 137 -12.17 -5.03 -14.72
CA ASP A 137 -13.08 -5.18 -13.59
C ASP A 137 -12.51 -4.36 -12.41
N TRP A 138 -13.07 -3.17 -12.19
CA TRP A 138 -12.59 -2.25 -11.16
C TRP A 138 -12.89 -2.76 -9.74
N ASP A 139 -13.93 -3.57 -9.57
CA ASP A 139 -14.24 -4.21 -8.29
C ASP A 139 -13.12 -5.18 -7.88
N GLN A 140 -12.43 -5.79 -8.85
CA GLN A 140 -11.27 -6.68 -8.58
C GLN A 140 -10.02 -5.94 -8.12
N LEU A 141 -9.84 -4.66 -8.49
CA LEU A 141 -8.76 -3.83 -7.97
C LEU A 141 -9.08 -3.27 -6.58
N LEU A 142 -10.38 -3.18 -6.23
CA LEU A 142 -10.87 -2.57 -4.99
C LEU A 142 -11.22 -3.59 -3.90
N SER A 143 -11.37 -4.87 -4.22
CA SER A 143 -11.64 -5.93 -3.24
C SER A 143 -10.39 -6.28 -2.43
N LYS A 144 -10.43 -6.04 -1.12
CA LYS A 144 -9.38 -6.43 -0.14
C LYS A 144 -9.33 -7.93 0.10
#